data_AF-A0A3D3P5A2-F1
#
_entry.id   AF-A0A3D3P5A2-F1
#
_cell.length_a   1.000
_cell.length_b   1.000
_cell.length_c   1.000
_cell.angle_alpha   90.00
_cell.angle_beta   90.00
_cell.angle_gamma   90.00
#
_symmetry.space_group_name_H-M   'P 1'
#
loop_
_entity.id
_entity.type
_entity.pdbx_description
1 polymer ?
#
loop_
_entity_poly.entity_id
_entity_poly.type
_entity_poly.pdbx_seq_one_letter_code
_entity_poly.pdbx_strand_id
1 'polypeptide(L)'
;MPEKTTKKTRPDPGPRILFITPEISYVSKKLSADAERLRAKAGGLADVSALLVHGLSSAEKDIHLAIPHYRNLFQSGEQATHPGKRTRISVGDRIHLAEDCKFYRRGGVYQACKEDLLMSALAFQRDLINHIIPRVEPDIIHCNDWMTGLIPAEAKKLGIPSLFTIHNIHTQEATLAQLENTGIPAGDFWDELYFGSYPESFDESYWANPIDLLASGISAAT
;
A
#
# COMPACT_ATOMS: atom_id res chain seq x y z
N MET A 1 -36.58 21.83 -36.32
CA MET A 1 -35.14 21.83 -36.00
C MET A 1 -34.96 21.02 -34.72
N PRO A 2 -34.23 19.89 -34.71
CA PRO A 2 -34.02 19.16 -33.47
C PRO A 2 -32.91 19.82 -32.66
N GLU A 3 -33.17 20.09 -31.38
CA GLU A 3 -32.16 20.53 -30.41
C GLU A 3 -31.07 19.47 -30.29
N LYS A 4 -29.82 19.87 -30.59
CA LYS A 4 -28.65 19.09 -30.25
C LYS A 4 -28.46 19.16 -28.73
N THR A 5 -28.87 18.11 -28.03
CA THR A 5 -28.49 17.87 -26.64
C THR A 5 -26.97 17.72 -26.57
N THR A 6 -26.30 18.77 -26.11
CA THR A 6 -24.88 18.74 -25.79
C THR A 6 -24.67 17.80 -24.60
N LYS A 7 -24.21 16.57 -24.87
CA LYS A 7 -23.65 15.70 -23.82
C LYS A 7 -22.51 16.48 -23.16
N LYS A 8 -22.71 16.95 -21.92
CA LYS A 8 -21.61 17.42 -21.06
C LYS A 8 -20.64 16.25 -20.92
N THR A 9 -19.52 16.31 -21.65
CA THR A 9 -18.36 15.46 -21.41
C THR A 9 -17.92 15.69 -19.97
N ARG A 10 -17.92 14.64 -19.15
CA ARG A 10 -17.33 14.74 -17.80
C ARG A 10 -15.89 15.21 -17.98
N PRO A 11 -15.40 16.16 -17.16
CA PRO A 11 -13.99 16.53 -17.21
C PRO A 11 -13.16 15.26 -17.01
N ASP A 12 -12.11 15.13 -17.82
CA ASP A 12 -11.14 14.05 -17.67
C ASP A 12 -10.57 14.11 -16.25
N PRO A 13 -10.76 13.07 -15.41
CA PRO A 13 -10.27 13.09 -14.03
C PRO A 13 -8.74 13.15 -13.95
N GLY A 14 -8.04 12.93 -15.09
CA GLY A 14 -6.59 12.85 -15.16
C GLY A 14 -6.10 11.43 -14.82
N PRO A 15 -4.81 11.27 -14.48
CA PRO A 15 -4.23 9.96 -14.22
C PRO A 15 -4.89 9.28 -13.01
N ARG A 16 -5.04 7.96 -13.09
CA ARG A 16 -5.43 7.11 -11.97
C ARG A 16 -4.27 6.95 -11.00
N ILE A 17 -4.46 7.44 -9.79
CA ILE A 17 -3.44 7.45 -8.74
C ILE A 17 -3.72 6.31 -7.75
N LEU A 18 -2.80 5.36 -7.61
CA LEU A 18 -2.82 4.38 -6.53
C LEU A 18 -1.97 4.87 -5.37
N PHE A 19 -2.62 5.35 -4.31
CA PHE A 19 -2.00 5.79 -3.07
C PHE A 19 -1.88 4.62 -2.09
N ILE A 20 -0.66 4.24 -1.73
CA ILE A 20 -0.35 3.07 -0.90
C ILE A 20 0.26 3.55 0.41
N THR A 21 -0.35 3.21 1.54
CA THR A 21 0.18 3.58 2.86
C THR A 21 -0.05 2.48 3.90
N PRO A 22 0.88 2.25 4.83
CA PRO A 22 0.67 1.31 5.94
C PRO A 22 -0.27 1.87 7.01
N GLU A 23 -0.48 3.18 7.09
CA GLU A 23 -1.33 3.80 8.10
C GLU A 23 -2.15 4.98 7.56
N ILE A 24 -3.36 5.15 8.09
CA ILE A 24 -4.24 6.27 7.76
C ILE A 24 -5.15 6.62 8.95
N SER A 25 -5.26 7.91 9.26
CA SER A 25 -5.99 8.37 10.45
C SER A 25 -7.49 8.51 10.22
N TYR A 26 -7.90 8.83 8.99
CA TYR A 26 -9.29 8.78 8.53
C TYR A 26 -9.34 8.66 7.01
N VAL A 27 -10.45 8.13 6.49
CA VAL A 27 -10.75 8.13 5.05
C VAL A 27 -12.01 8.94 4.80
N SER A 28 -11.97 9.81 3.79
CA SER A 28 -13.09 10.70 3.47
C SER A 28 -14.31 9.92 2.98
N LYS A 29 -15.51 10.35 3.40
CA LYS A 29 -16.81 9.86 2.89
C LYS A 29 -16.96 9.95 1.36
N LYS A 30 -16.18 10.84 0.71
CA LYS A 30 -16.13 10.93 -0.76
C LYS A 30 -15.53 9.69 -1.43
N LEU A 31 -14.67 8.94 -0.76
CA LEU A 31 -14.14 7.67 -1.29
C LEU A 31 -15.08 6.48 -1.03
N SER A 32 -15.69 6.41 0.16
CA SER A 32 -16.73 5.43 0.48
C SER A 32 -17.57 5.91 1.66
N ALA A 33 -18.87 5.61 1.65
CA ALA A 33 -19.81 6.02 2.70
C ALA A 33 -19.41 5.49 4.11
N ASP A 34 -18.87 4.27 4.17
CA ASP A 34 -18.44 3.61 5.41
C ASP A 34 -16.95 3.80 5.74
N ALA A 35 -16.23 4.64 4.98
CA ALA A 35 -14.78 4.76 5.08
C ALA A 35 -14.27 5.34 6.41
N GLU A 36 -15.11 6.04 7.18
CA GLU A 36 -14.74 6.65 8.46
C GLU A 36 -14.31 5.63 9.53
N ARG A 37 -14.69 4.36 9.34
CA ARG A 37 -14.30 3.23 10.19
C ARG A 37 -12.88 2.72 9.89
N LEU A 38 -12.32 3.08 8.74
CA LEU A 38 -10.96 2.70 8.36
C LEU A 38 -9.97 3.64 9.05
N ARG A 39 -9.57 3.25 10.26
CA ARG A 39 -8.59 3.98 11.05
C ARG A 39 -7.51 3.01 11.53
N ALA A 40 -6.29 3.25 11.08
CA ALA A 40 -5.11 2.57 11.55
C ALA A 40 -4.03 3.64 11.67
N LYS A 41 -3.89 4.20 12.87
CA LYS A 41 -2.97 5.31 13.14
C LYS A 41 -1.94 4.87 14.18
N ALA A 42 -0.66 5.01 13.86
CA ALA A 42 0.42 4.92 14.83
C ALA A 42 1.26 6.21 14.90
N GLY A 43 1.33 7.00 13.83
CA GLY A 43 2.10 8.25 13.82
C GLY A 43 1.47 9.41 13.03
N GLY A 44 2.32 10.38 12.67
CA GLY A 44 1.95 11.56 11.88
C GLY A 44 1.78 11.27 10.38
N LEU A 45 2.41 10.20 9.86
CA LEU A 45 2.22 9.72 8.48
C LEU A 45 0.73 9.46 8.21
N ALA A 46 0.02 8.89 9.17
CA ALA A 46 -1.41 8.64 9.07
C ALA A 46 -2.24 9.90 8.80
N ASP A 47 -1.89 11.04 9.39
CA ASP A 47 -2.60 12.32 9.20
C ASP A 47 -2.26 12.97 7.87
N VAL A 48 -0.97 12.96 7.50
CA VAL A 48 -0.51 13.49 6.21
C VAL A 48 -1.15 12.71 5.06
N SER A 49 -1.15 11.38 5.16
CA SER A 49 -1.82 10.49 4.20
C SER A 49 -3.31 10.80 4.07
N ALA A 50 -4.02 10.94 5.18
CA ALA A 50 -5.45 11.24 5.18
C ALA A 50 -5.77 12.60 4.55
N LEU A 51 -4.97 13.63 4.85
CA LEU A 51 -5.12 14.97 4.27
C LEU A 51 -4.88 14.98 2.76
N LEU A 52 -3.83 14.30 2.29
CA LEU A 52 -3.51 14.22 0.86
C LEU A 52 -4.59 13.49 0.08
N VAL A 53 -5.02 12.31 0.57
CA VAL A 53 -6.11 11.52 -0.05
C VAL A 53 -7.40 12.33 -0.08
N HIS A 54 -7.72 13.04 1.01
CA HIS A 54 -8.89 13.91 1.08
C HIS A 54 -8.81 15.08 0.08
N GLY A 55 -7.65 15.72 -0.06
CA GLY A 55 -7.41 16.81 -1.00
C GLY A 55 -7.62 16.37 -2.45
N LEU A 56 -6.98 15.26 -2.85
CA LEU A 56 -7.09 14.70 -4.20
C LEU A 56 -8.50 14.24 -4.53
N SER A 57 -9.17 13.56 -3.60
CA SER A 57 -10.58 13.18 -3.76
C SER A 57 -11.50 14.40 -3.82
N SER A 58 -11.21 15.46 -3.06
CA SER A 58 -12.01 16.69 -3.09
C SER A 58 -11.85 17.48 -4.38
N ALA A 59 -10.71 17.36 -5.04
CA ALA A 59 -10.44 17.87 -6.38
C ALA A 59 -10.94 16.94 -7.51
N GLU A 60 -11.77 15.93 -7.18
CA GLU A 60 -12.37 14.98 -8.11
C GLU A 60 -11.37 14.15 -8.94
N LYS A 61 -10.14 13.98 -8.43
CA LYS A 61 -9.13 13.11 -9.05
C LYS A 61 -9.46 11.63 -8.86
N ASP A 62 -9.02 10.79 -9.81
CA ASP A 62 -9.22 9.34 -9.73
C ASP A 62 -8.19 8.69 -8.79
N ILE A 63 -8.42 8.85 -7.48
CA ILE A 63 -7.56 8.30 -6.44
C ILE A 63 -8.11 7.00 -5.88
N HIS A 64 -7.23 6.00 -5.82
CA HIS A 64 -7.43 4.71 -5.20
C HIS A 64 -6.53 4.61 -3.96
N LEU A 65 -7.07 4.18 -2.84
CA LEU A 65 -6.34 4.01 -1.58
C LEU A 65 -6.10 2.52 -1.33
N ALA A 66 -4.86 2.10 -1.14
CA ALA A 66 -4.51 0.76 -0.68
C ALA A 66 -3.88 0.78 0.71
N ILE A 67 -4.46 0.01 1.64
CA ILE A 67 -4.03 -0.09 3.03
C ILE A 67 -4.15 -1.53 3.53
N PRO A 68 -3.40 -1.96 4.56
CA PRO A 68 -3.59 -3.27 5.16
C PRO A 68 -4.96 -3.39 5.84
N HIS A 69 -5.59 -4.56 5.75
CA HIS A 69 -6.88 -4.84 6.40
C HIS A 69 -6.70 -5.09 7.91
N TYR A 70 -6.44 -4.04 8.69
CA TYR A 70 -6.34 -4.10 10.15
C TYR A 70 -7.72 -4.32 10.81
N ARG A 71 -8.29 -5.51 10.64
CA ARG A 71 -9.66 -5.86 11.05
C ARG A 71 -9.98 -5.46 12.50
N ASN A 72 -9.06 -5.70 13.43
CA ASN A 72 -9.27 -5.33 14.84
C ASN A 72 -9.20 -3.81 15.08
N LEU A 73 -8.43 -3.05 14.30
CA LEU A 73 -8.32 -1.60 14.44
C LEU A 73 -9.50 -0.87 13.79
N PHE A 74 -10.09 -1.45 12.75
CA PHE A 74 -11.25 -0.88 12.05
C PHE A 74 -12.57 -1.10 12.80
N GLN A 75 -12.58 -1.92 13.86
CA GLN A 75 -13.76 -2.13 14.69
C GLN A 75 -13.88 -1.02 15.74
N SER A 76 -15.00 -0.29 15.72
CA SER A 76 -15.38 0.63 16.80
C SER A 76 -15.82 -0.16 18.05
N GLY A 77 -15.55 0.37 19.24
CA GLY A 77 -15.62 -0.31 20.55
C GLY A 77 -16.92 -1.05 20.91
N GLU A 78 -18.05 -0.78 20.27
CA GLU A 78 -19.30 -1.53 20.50
C GLU A 78 -19.32 -2.92 19.83
N GLN A 79 -18.58 -3.14 18.73
CA GLN A 79 -18.57 -4.42 18.00
C GLN A 79 -17.52 -5.43 18.48
N ALA A 80 -16.55 -4.98 19.29
CA ALA A 80 -15.53 -5.85 19.88
C ALA A 80 -16.10 -6.86 20.91
N THR A 81 -17.37 -6.68 21.32
CA THR A 81 -18.03 -7.46 22.39
C THR A 81 -18.69 -8.76 21.91
N HIS A 82 -18.76 -9.01 20.60
CA HIS A 82 -19.35 -10.23 20.05
C HIS A 82 -18.32 -11.06 19.27
N PRO A 83 -17.65 -12.03 19.91
CA PRO A 83 -16.68 -12.92 19.26
C PRO A 83 -17.41 -13.86 18.30
N GLY A 84 -17.67 -13.40 17.08
CA GLY A 84 -18.36 -14.18 16.04
C GLY A 84 -18.99 -13.36 14.92
N LYS A 85 -19.32 -12.08 15.17
CA LYS A 85 -19.94 -11.22 14.15
C LYS A 85 -18.86 -10.49 13.35
N ARG A 86 -18.34 -11.13 12.30
CA ARG A 86 -17.42 -10.50 11.34
C ARG A 86 -18.20 -9.52 10.47
N THR A 87 -18.17 -8.24 10.82
CA THR A 87 -18.73 -7.20 9.95
C THR A 87 -17.81 -7.04 8.74
N ARG A 88 -18.29 -7.39 7.55
CA ARG A 88 -17.59 -7.10 6.30
C ARG A 88 -17.70 -5.60 6.06
N ILE A 89 -16.59 -4.88 6.18
CA ILE A 89 -16.58 -3.44 5.89
C ILE A 89 -16.77 -3.29 4.39
N SER A 90 -17.88 -2.68 3.99
CA SER A 90 -18.12 -2.34 2.58
C SER A 90 -17.23 -1.16 2.22
N VAL A 91 -16.06 -1.47 1.69
CA VAL A 91 -15.19 -0.47 1.09
C VAL A 91 -15.63 -0.31 -0.38
N GLY A 92 -15.95 0.92 -0.79
CA GLY A 92 -16.30 1.20 -2.18
C GLY A 92 -15.14 0.92 -3.14
N ASP A 93 -15.35 1.11 -4.44
CA ASP A 93 -14.41 0.66 -5.49
C ASP A 93 -13.02 1.32 -5.45
N ARG A 94 -12.88 2.44 -4.73
CA ARG A 94 -11.66 3.23 -4.61
C ARG A 94 -10.82 2.89 -3.38
N ILE A 95 -11.22 1.92 -2.56
CA ILE A 95 -10.48 1.52 -1.36
C ILE A 95 -10.17 0.03 -1.44
N HIS A 96 -8.89 -0.31 -1.38
CA HIS A 96 -8.35 -1.64 -1.55
C HIS A 96 -7.72 -2.07 -0.23
N LEU A 97 -8.34 -3.05 0.42
CA LEU A 97 -7.85 -3.57 1.69
C LEU A 97 -7.00 -4.81 1.43
N ALA A 98 -5.71 -4.74 1.75
CA ALA A 98 -4.83 -5.88 1.59
C ALA A 98 -5.11 -6.95 2.66
N GLU A 99 -5.36 -8.18 2.24
CA GLU A 99 -5.88 -9.22 3.13
C GLU A 99 -4.81 -10.25 3.53
N ASP A 100 -4.47 -10.27 4.82
CA ASP A 100 -3.64 -11.32 5.40
C ASP A 100 -3.95 -11.51 6.90
N CYS A 101 -3.84 -12.75 7.39
CA CYS A 101 -3.93 -13.10 8.80
C CYS A 101 -2.97 -12.30 9.69
N LYS A 102 -1.85 -11.82 9.16
CA LYS A 102 -0.84 -10.98 9.83
C LYS A 102 -1.40 -9.62 10.25
N PHE A 103 -2.43 -9.10 9.59
CA PHE A 103 -3.05 -7.81 9.92
C PHE A 103 -4.21 -7.95 10.90
N TYR A 104 -4.99 -9.03 10.79
CA TYR A 104 -6.30 -9.11 11.42
C TYR A 104 -6.26 -8.96 12.94
N ARG A 105 -5.23 -9.50 13.60
CA ARG A 105 -5.14 -9.56 15.07
C ARG A 105 -4.25 -8.48 15.70
N ARG A 106 -3.80 -7.49 14.93
CA ARG A 106 -2.89 -6.45 15.42
C ARG A 106 -3.58 -5.50 16.40
N GLY A 107 -2.87 -5.15 17.48
CA GLY A 107 -3.26 -4.11 18.44
C GLY A 107 -2.85 -2.69 18.02
N GLY A 108 -1.97 -2.58 17.02
CA GLY A 108 -1.55 -1.33 16.38
C GLY A 108 -0.69 -1.61 15.15
N VAL A 109 -0.47 -0.59 14.31
CA VAL A 109 0.28 -0.70 13.03
C VAL A 109 1.73 -1.15 13.29
N TYR A 110 2.42 -0.48 14.20
CA TYR A 110 3.83 -0.77 14.55
C TYR A 110 3.99 -1.48 15.91
N GLN A 111 2.91 -1.98 16.52
CA GLN A 111 2.95 -2.65 17.82
C GLN A 111 3.26 -4.15 17.67
N ALA A 112 4.50 -4.47 17.30
CA ALA A 112 4.99 -5.84 17.18
C ALA A 112 6.52 -5.93 17.25
N CYS A 113 7.07 -7.15 17.35
CA CYS A 113 8.51 -7.35 17.20
C CYS A 113 8.95 -7.12 15.75
N LYS A 114 10.26 -6.94 15.53
CA LYS A 114 10.84 -6.58 14.24
C LYS A 114 10.43 -7.57 13.15
N GLU A 115 10.58 -8.86 13.43
CA GLU A 115 10.29 -9.97 12.49
C GLU A 115 8.81 -9.97 12.09
N ASP A 116 7.91 -9.74 13.05
CA ASP A 116 6.48 -9.69 12.80
C ASP A 116 6.08 -8.48 11.93
N LEU A 117 6.73 -7.33 12.14
CA LEU A 117 6.54 -6.14 11.30
C LEU A 117 7.05 -6.38 9.88
N LEU A 118 8.23 -6.99 9.74
CA LEU A 118 8.77 -7.39 8.44
C LEU A 118 7.79 -8.28 7.69
N MET A 119 7.34 -9.38 8.32
CA MET A 119 6.41 -10.32 7.70
C MET A 119 5.06 -9.67 7.34
N SER A 120 4.64 -8.64 8.08
CA SER A 120 3.44 -7.87 7.76
C SER A 120 3.65 -6.97 6.55
N ALA A 121 4.81 -6.31 6.46
CA ALA A 121 5.19 -5.50 5.31
C ALA A 121 5.32 -6.37 4.05
N LEU A 122 5.94 -7.55 4.14
CA LEU A 122 6.05 -8.48 3.02
C LEU A 122 4.66 -9.00 2.60
N ALA A 123 3.79 -9.39 3.54
CA ALA A 123 2.43 -9.78 3.22
C ALA A 123 1.63 -8.66 2.54
N PHE A 124 1.85 -7.40 2.94
CA PHE A 124 1.19 -6.24 2.36
C PHE A 124 1.64 -6.04 0.91
N GLN A 125 2.96 -6.03 0.69
CA GLN A 125 3.55 -5.84 -0.62
C GLN A 125 3.22 -6.99 -1.57
N ARG A 126 3.19 -8.23 -1.09
CA ARG A 126 2.69 -9.38 -1.85
C ARG A 126 1.27 -9.17 -2.37
N ASP A 127 0.36 -8.74 -1.51
CA ASP A 127 -1.04 -8.56 -1.91
C ASP A 127 -1.21 -7.37 -2.87
N LEU A 128 -0.38 -6.33 -2.70
CA LEU A 128 -0.30 -5.22 -3.63
C LEU A 128 0.14 -5.68 -5.03
N ILE A 129 1.27 -6.41 -5.10
CA ILE A 129 1.87 -6.89 -6.35
C ILE A 129 0.93 -7.88 -7.05
N ASN A 130 0.42 -8.89 -6.32
CA ASN A 130 -0.29 -10.00 -6.93
C ASN A 130 -1.76 -9.69 -7.24
N HIS A 131 -2.38 -8.73 -6.53
CA HIS A 131 -3.84 -8.52 -6.62
C HIS A 131 -4.25 -7.07 -6.83
N ILE A 132 -3.72 -6.12 -6.05
CA ILE A 132 -4.23 -4.74 -6.06
C ILE A 132 -3.74 -3.98 -7.29
N ILE A 133 -2.44 -3.99 -7.59
CA ILE A 133 -1.87 -3.28 -8.75
C ILE A 133 -2.50 -3.79 -10.06
N PRO A 134 -2.56 -5.11 -10.34
CA PRO A 134 -3.21 -5.62 -11.56
C PRO A 134 -4.70 -5.31 -11.65
N ARG A 135 -5.40 -5.19 -10.50
CA ARG A 135 -6.82 -4.86 -10.47
C ARG A 135 -7.09 -3.37 -10.68
N VAL A 136 -6.23 -2.52 -10.13
CA VAL A 136 -6.39 -1.07 -10.19
C VAL A 136 -5.89 -0.51 -11.51
N GLU A 137 -4.87 -1.10 -12.13
CA GLU A 137 -4.23 -0.60 -13.36
C GLU A 137 -3.91 0.91 -13.25
N PRO A 138 -3.07 1.32 -12.28
CA PRO A 138 -2.79 2.74 -12.04
C PRO A 138 -1.88 3.34 -13.10
N ASP A 139 -2.10 4.62 -13.40
CA ASP A 139 -1.19 5.42 -14.22
C ASP A 139 0.01 5.94 -13.41
N ILE A 140 -0.16 6.06 -12.09
CA ILE A 140 0.90 6.45 -11.15
C ILE A 140 0.68 5.79 -9.78
N ILE A 141 1.77 5.34 -9.16
CA ILE A 141 1.74 4.76 -7.81
C ILE A 141 2.42 5.72 -6.83
N HIS A 142 1.80 5.98 -5.68
CA HIS A 142 2.39 6.76 -4.60
C HIS A 142 2.59 5.88 -3.37
N CYS A 143 3.85 5.55 -3.09
CA CYS A 143 4.31 4.71 -1.99
C CYS A 143 4.78 5.55 -0.80
N ASN A 144 4.54 5.04 0.41
CA ASN A 144 4.86 5.73 1.66
C ASN A 144 5.65 4.79 2.60
N ASP A 145 6.87 5.18 2.93
CA ASP A 145 7.80 4.50 3.83
C ASP A 145 8.16 3.03 3.47
N TRP A 146 9.09 2.48 4.26
CA TRP A 146 9.74 1.18 4.07
C TRP A 146 8.78 -0.01 3.93
N MET A 147 7.57 0.05 4.52
CA MET A 147 6.57 -1.03 4.39
C MET A 147 6.02 -1.18 2.97
N THR A 148 6.33 -0.22 2.08
CA THR A 148 5.97 -0.21 0.66
C THR A 148 7.21 -0.16 -0.25
N GLY A 149 8.40 -0.40 0.31
CA GLY A 149 9.69 -0.18 -0.33
C GLY A 149 10.00 -1.03 -1.58
N LEU A 150 9.35 -2.18 -1.74
CA LEU A 150 9.48 -3.05 -2.92
C LEU A 150 8.58 -2.61 -4.08
N ILE A 151 7.54 -1.82 -3.80
CA ILE A 151 6.54 -1.47 -4.80
C ILE A 151 7.11 -0.60 -5.92
N PRO A 152 8.00 0.39 -5.66
CA PRO A 152 8.63 1.14 -6.74
C PRO A 152 9.43 0.26 -7.73
N ALA A 153 10.09 -0.80 -7.26
CA ALA A 153 10.80 -1.74 -8.11
C ALA A 153 9.85 -2.51 -9.04
N GLU A 154 8.76 -3.07 -8.50
CA GLU A 154 7.72 -3.70 -9.34
C GLU A 154 7.07 -2.68 -10.30
N ALA A 155 6.79 -1.46 -9.83
CA ALA A 155 6.21 -0.40 -10.66
C ALA A 155 7.10 -0.07 -11.86
N LYS A 156 8.42 0.04 -11.65
CA LYS A 156 9.42 0.28 -12.70
C LYS A 156 9.44 -0.85 -13.73
N LYS A 157 9.40 -2.11 -13.27
CA LYS A 157 9.28 -3.30 -14.14
C LYS A 157 7.99 -3.29 -14.97
N LEU A 158 6.90 -2.77 -14.42
CA LEU A 158 5.61 -2.60 -15.12
C LEU A 158 5.57 -1.34 -16.00
N GLY A 159 6.58 -0.47 -15.97
CA GLY A 159 6.59 0.81 -16.68
C GLY A 159 5.61 1.85 -16.11
N ILE A 160 5.25 1.74 -14.83
CA ILE A 160 4.35 2.65 -14.12
C ILE A 160 5.19 3.66 -13.31
N PRO A 161 5.06 4.97 -13.56
CA PRO A 161 5.71 6.00 -12.74
C PRO A 161 5.35 5.87 -11.26
N SER A 162 6.31 6.16 -10.37
CA SER A 162 6.09 5.99 -8.93
C SER A 162 6.71 7.10 -8.10
N LEU A 163 5.91 7.70 -7.23
CA LEU A 163 6.36 8.63 -6.19
C LEU A 163 6.60 7.89 -4.88
N PHE A 164 7.76 8.07 -4.26
CA PHE A 164 8.07 7.54 -2.94
C PHE A 164 8.22 8.67 -1.92
N THR A 165 7.46 8.61 -0.82
CA THR A 165 7.54 9.62 0.26
C THR A 165 8.04 9.00 1.56
N ILE A 166 9.09 9.61 2.10
CA ILE A 166 9.74 9.20 3.34
C ILE A 166 9.21 10.07 4.49
N HIS A 167 8.68 9.44 5.53
CA HIS A 167 8.25 10.10 6.76
C HIS A 167 9.20 9.81 7.92
N ASN A 168 9.95 8.71 7.84
CA ASN A 168 11.01 8.36 8.78
C ASN A 168 12.15 7.62 8.06
N ILE A 169 13.38 7.79 8.53
CA ILE A 169 14.58 7.09 8.03
C ILE A 169 14.68 5.64 8.53
N HIS A 170 13.77 5.19 9.40
CA HIS A 170 13.74 3.81 9.86
C HIS A 170 13.38 2.85 8.71
N THR A 171 14.15 1.76 8.63
CA THR A 171 14.00 0.71 7.62
C THR A 171 14.11 -0.67 8.25
N GLN A 172 13.73 -1.69 7.48
CA GLN A 172 14.03 -3.08 7.78
C GLN A 172 14.63 -3.74 6.54
N GLU A 173 15.29 -4.86 6.78
CA GLU A 173 15.98 -5.62 5.75
C GLU A 173 15.28 -6.97 5.55
N ALA A 174 15.28 -7.46 4.32
CA ALA A 174 14.83 -8.80 3.96
C ALA A 174 15.82 -9.46 3.00
N THR A 175 15.88 -10.78 2.94
CA THR A 175 16.61 -11.49 1.87
C THR A 175 15.67 -11.84 0.72
N LEU A 176 16.21 -12.11 -0.47
CA LEU A 176 15.40 -12.61 -1.61
C LEU A 176 14.62 -13.86 -1.22
N ALA A 177 15.26 -14.78 -0.48
CA ALA A 177 14.59 -15.96 0.05
C ALA A 177 13.37 -15.62 0.91
N GLN A 178 13.44 -14.60 1.76
CA GLN A 178 12.29 -14.17 2.56
C GLN A 178 11.17 -13.58 1.69
N LEU A 179 11.52 -12.81 0.65
CA LEU A 179 10.56 -12.28 -0.31
C LEU A 179 9.81 -13.42 -1.02
N GLU A 180 10.54 -14.34 -1.66
CA GLU A 180 9.95 -15.43 -2.42
C GLU A 180 9.17 -16.42 -1.55
N ASN A 181 9.67 -16.73 -0.35
CA ASN A 181 8.94 -17.57 0.61
C ASN A 181 7.61 -16.94 1.08
N THR A 182 7.44 -15.62 0.95
CA THR A 182 6.15 -14.97 1.20
C THR A 182 5.24 -14.95 -0.01
N GLY A 183 5.72 -15.33 -1.19
CA GLY A 183 4.99 -15.30 -2.45
C GLY A 183 5.16 -14.00 -3.26
N ILE A 184 6.19 -13.22 -2.96
CA ILE A 184 6.60 -12.07 -3.79
C ILE A 184 7.50 -12.60 -4.91
N PRO A 185 7.22 -12.31 -6.19
CA PRO A 185 8.04 -12.75 -7.32
C PRO A 185 9.30 -11.90 -7.46
N ALA A 186 10.18 -11.91 -6.45
CA ALA A 186 11.33 -11.00 -6.38
C ALA A 186 12.30 -11.19 -7.56
N GLY A 187 12.42 -12.38 -8.13
CA GLY A 187 13.20 -12.63 -9.34
C GLY A 187 12.84 -11.76 -10.54
N ASP A 188 11.63 -11.17 -10.59
CA ASP A 188 11.20 -10.31 -11.70
C ASP A 188 11.80 -8.89 -11.64
N PHE A 189 12.20 -8.41 -10.47
CA PHE A 189 12.61 -7.01 -10.24
C PHE A 189 13.78 -6.86 -9.26
N TRP A 190 14.50 -7.94 -8.97
CA TRP A 190 15.58 -7.95 -7.99
C TRP A 190 16.72 -7.00 -8.33
N ASP A 191 16.96 -6.74 -9.62
CA ASP A 191 17.96 -5.82 -10.15
C ASP A 191 17.68 -4.35 -9.81
N GLU A 192 16.44 -4.04 -9.40
CA GLU A 192 16.01 -2.72 -8.96
C GLU A 192 16.03 -2.57 -7.42
N LEU A 193 16.46 -3.61 -6.69
CA LEU A 193 16.51 -3.60 -5.23
C LEU A 193 17.88 -3.14 -4.70
N TYR A 194 17.86 -2.54 -3.51
CA TYR A 194 19.07 -2.03 -2.86
C TYR A 194 19.62 -3.06 -1.88
N PHE A 195 20.70 -3.73 -2.27
CA PHE A 195 21.41 -4.71 -1.45
C PHE A 195 22.47 -4.07 -0.56
N GLY A 196 22.70 -4.66 0.62
CA GLY A 196 23.73 -4.22 1.56
C GLY A 196 25.15 -4.47 1.07
N SER A 197 25.34 -5.47 0.20
CA SER A 197 26.58 -5.70 -0.55
C SER A 197 26.28 -5.78 -2.05
N TYR A 198 27.26 -5.46 -2.89
CA TYR A 198 27.12 -5.55 -4.34
C TYR A 198 26.68 -6.98 -4.74
N PRO A 199 25.52 -7.16 -5.40
CA PRO A 199 25.02 -8.49 -5.69
C PRO A 199 25.67 -9.03 -6.98
N GLU A 200 26.62 -9.95 -6.85
CA GLU A 200 27.32 -10.52 -8.03
C GLU A 200 26.38 -11.38 -8.89
N SER A 201 25.47 -12.11 -8.26
CA SER A 201 24.45 -12.92 -8.93
C SER A 201 23.23 -13.15 -8.03
N PHE A 202 22.10 -13.48 -8.64
CA PHE A 202 20.86 -13.82 -7.91
C PHE A 202 21.10 -14.95 -6.90
N ASP A 203 21.74 -16.04 -7.32
CA ASP A 203 21.94 -17.25 -6.50
C ASP A 203 22.82 -17.00 -5.27
N GLU A 204 23.88 -16.20 -5.43
CA GLU A 204 24.79 -15.83 -4.34
C GLU A 204 24.08 -14.96 -3.30
N SER A 205 23.31 -13.97 -3.78
CA SER A 205 22.63 -13.02 -2.91
C SER A 205 21.36 -13.59 -2.27
N TYR A 206 20.83 -14.70 -2.79
CA TYR A 206 19.50 -15.22 -2.47
C TYR A 206 19.23 -15.40 -0.98
N TRP A 207 20.17 -16.03 -0.26
CA TRP A 207 19.98 -16.40 1.16
C TRP A 207 20.53 -15.40 2.16
N ALA A 208 21.51 -14.59 1.77
CA ALA A 208 22.39 -13.92 2.72
C ALA A 208 22.54 -12.41 2.50
N ASN A 209 22.34 -11.91 1.29
CA ASN A 209 22.55 -10.48 1.01
C ASN A 209 21.27 -9.71 1.43
N PRO A 210 21.34 -8.86 2.47
CA PRO A 210 20.18 -8.13 2.94
C PRO A 210 19.77 -7.06 1.93
N ILE A 211 18.47 -6.93 1.70
CA ILE A 211 17.84 -5.88 0.90
C ILE A 211 17.25 -4.86 1.87
N ASP A 212 17.70 -3.62 1.79
CA ASP A 212 17.13 -2.52 2.57
C ASP A 212 15.84 -2.03 1.90
N LEU A 213 14.70 -2.20 2.58
CA LEU A 213 13.39 -1.91 2.00
C LEU A 213 13.20 -0.41 1.71
N LEU A 214 13.63 0.47 2.62
CA LEU A 214 13.53 1.92 2.41
C LEU A 214 14.44 2.37 1.27
N ALA A 215 15.71 1.93 1.26
CA ALA A 215 16.65 2.31 0.22
C ALA A 215 16.23 1.77 -1.16
N SER A 216 15.65 0.57 -1.22
CA SER A 216 15.06 0.02 -2.45
C SER A 216 13.96 0.93 -3.00
N GLY A 217 13.06 1.38 -2.13
CA GLY A 217 11.97 2.28 -2.54
C GLY A 217 12.47 3.63 -3.05
N ILE A 218 13.52 4.17 -2.44
CA ILE A 218 14.17 5.43 -2.87
C ILE A 218 14.86 5.25 -4.22
N SER A 219 15.61 4.17 -4.39
CA SER A 219 16.44 3.92 -5.58
C SER A 219 15.58 3.62 -6.82
N ALA A 220 14.48 2.90 -6.65
CA ALA A 220 13.65 2.45 -7.76
C ALA A 220 12.55 3.45 -8.18
N ALA A 221 12.26 4.47 -7.37
CA ALA A 221 11.23 5.45 -7.70
C ALA A 221 11.59 6.29 -8.95
N THR A 222 10.62 6.49 -9.85
CA THR A 222 10.79 7.20 -11.14
C THR A 222 9.67 8.19 -11.43
#